data_AF-A0A918K5N9-F1
#
_entry.id   AF-A0A918K5N9-F1
#
_cell.length_a   1.000
_cell.length_b   1.000
_cell.length_c   1.000
_cell.angle_alpha   90.00
_cell.angle_beta   90.00
_cell.angle_gamma   90.00
#
_symmetry.space_group_name_H-M   'P 1'
#
loop_
_entity.id
_entity.type
_entity.pdbx_description
1 polymer ?
#
loop_
_entity_poly.entity_id
_entity_poly.type
_entity_poly.pdbx_seq_one_letter_code
_entity_poly.pdbx_strand_id
1 'polypeptide(L)'
;MADRLDIQNVLGQMRNIREQMQTNQPGAPSGNVNNINQPGQVNGSNFAQQIQQARESVQGTDPSRETQSVQSPGNVNEMQNTPPNQEVPSFGDMFESAFNTVNENQQAASELATRYEMGDPKVDLPEVMIALQKSSVSFQAMTQVRNKMVEAYKEIMNMPI
;
A
#
# COMPACT_ATOMS: atom_id res chain seq x y z
N MET A 1 2.95 -12.75 32.39
CA MET A 1 2.18 -11.83 33.25
C MET A 1 1.75 -10.68 32.35
N ALA A 2 0.50 -10.68 31.86
CA ALA A 2 0.00 -9.60 31.01
C ALA A 2 -0.35 -8.40 31.92
N ASP A 3 0.18 -7.24 31.56
CA ASP A 3 0.30 -6.07 32.42
C ASP A 3 -1.06 -5.47 32.76
N ARG A 4 -1.36 -5.30 34.06
CA ARG A 4 -2.59 -4.66 34.54
C ARG A 4 -2.61 -3.15 34.27
N LEU A 5 -1.50 -2.57 33.77
CA LEU A 5 -1.40 -1.15 33.43
C LEU A 5 -2.13 -0.76 32.13
N ASP A 6 -2.32 -1.67 31.17
CA ASP A 6 -2.93 -1.35 29.87
C ASP A 6 -4.47 -1.21 29.93
N ILE A 7 -5.12 -2.00 30.80
CA ILE A 7 -6.58 -2.07 30.88
C ILE A 7 -7.17 -0.74 31.38
N GLN A 8 -6.48 -0.02 32.27
CA GLN A 8 -6.97 1.27 32.77
C GLN A 8 -6.88 2.41 31.74
N ASN A 9 -5.89 2.38 30.85
CA ASN A 9 -5.77 3.35 29.76
C ASN A 9 -6.87 3.16 28.70
N VAL A 10 -7.19 1.90 28.36
CA VAL A 10 -8.25 1.55 27.41
C VAL A 10 -9.65 1.86 27.98
N LEU A 11 -9.88 1.63 29.28
CA LEU A 11 -11.14 1.99 29.95
C LEU A 11 -11.36 3.51 30.03
N GLY A 12 -10.30 4.30 30.14
CA GLY A 12 -10.36 5.76 30.04
C GLY A 12 -10.75 6.22 28.64
N GLN A 13 -10.18 5.61 27.60
CA GLN A 13 -10.53 5.89 26.19
C GLN A 13 -11.99 5.53 25.86
N MET A 14 -12.50 4.42 26.39
CA MET A 14 -13.89 4.01 26.12
C MET A 14 -14.94 4.91 26.78
N ARG A 15 -14.60 5.65 27.84
CA ARG A 15 -15.50 6.65 28.45
C ARG A 15 -15.68 7.87 27.54
N ASN A 16 -14.57 8.41 27.02
CA ASN A 16 -14.58 9.53 26.07
C ASN A 16 -15.29 9.20 24.76
N ILE A 17 -15.18 7.96 24.26
CA ILE A 17 -15.85 7.55 23.01
C ILE A 17 -17.37 7.42 23.21
N ARG A 18 -17.83 7.02 24.40
CA ARG A 18 -19.27 6.91 24.72
C ARG A 18 -19.96 8.26 24.87
N GLU A 19 -19.25 9.28 25.36
CA GLU A 19 -19.76 10.67 25.45
C GLU A 19 -19.92 11.32 24.06
N GLN A 20 -19.08 10.95 23.10
CA GLN A 20 -19.13 11.45 21.72
C GLN A 20 -20.20 10.77 20.85
N MET A 21 -20.78 9.65 21.29
CA MET A 21 -21.80 8.90 20.53
C MET A 21 -23.24 9.10 21.03
N GLN A 22 -23.47 9.85 22.12
CA GLN A 22 -24.81 10.10 22.66
C GLN A 22 -25.48 11.40 22.17
N THR A 23 -24.83 12.20 21.31
CA THR A 23 -25.41 13.45 20.79
C THR A 23 -26.10 13.32 19.43
N ASN A 24 -26.14 12.12 18.82
CA ASN A 24 -26.74 11.94 17.49
C ASN A 24 -27.99 11.04 17.57
N GLN A 25 -29.06 11.54 18.20
CA GLN A 25 -30.40 10.99 18.07
C GLN A 25 -31.01 11.39 16.71
N PRO A 26 -31.53 10.47 15.89
CA PRO A 26 -32.26 10.81 14.67
C PRO A 26 -33.75 11.02 14.98
N GLY A 27 -34.20 12.27 14.95
CA GLY A 27 -35.61 12.63 15.15
C GLY A 27 -35.97 14.00 14.57
N ALA A 28 -36.61 13.98 13.39
CA ALA A 28 -37.37 15.03 12.68
C ALA A 28 -36.61 16.18 11.95
N PRO A 29 -37.09 16.59 10.76
CA PRO A 29 -36.44 17.54 9.87
C PRO A 29 -36.96 18.98 10.07
N SER A 30 -36.11 19.97 9.81
CA SER A 30 -36.41 21.32 9.26
C SER A 30 -35.42 22.32 9.82
N GLY A 31 -34.70 23.04 8.95
CA GLY A 31 -33.93 24.20 9.41
C GLY A 31 -32.81 24.65 8.49
N ASN A 32 -33.19 25.50 7.52
CA ASN A 32 -32.45 26.71 7.15
C ASN A 32 -31.01 26.57 6.59
N VAL A 33 -30.93 26.64 5.26
CA VAL A 33 -29.69 26.89 4.51
C VAL A 33 -29.42 28.40 4.53
N ASN A 34 -28.72 28.93 5.54
CA ASN A 34 -28.04 30.23 5.45
C ASN A 34 -27.12 30.55 6.66
N ASN A 35 -25.81 30.42 6.42
CA ASN A 35 -24.74 31.36 6.80
C ASN A 35 -24.11 31.32 8.23
N ILE A 36 -22.78 31.55 8.24
CA ILE A 36 -21.87 32.02 9.32
C ILE A 36 -21.24 31.00 10.31
N ASN A 37 -20.00 30.60 10.00
CA ASN A 37 -18.78 30.69 10.84
C ASN A 37 -18.72 30.06 12.27
N GLN A 38 -18.10 28.87 12.37
CA GLN A 38 -17.23 28.25 13.44
C GLN A 38 -17.81 28.03 14.88
N PRO A 39 -17.54 26.88 15.57
CA PRO A 39 -16.18 26.39 15.87
C PRO A 39 -15.99 24.86 15.82
N GLY A 40 -14.80 24.43 15.40
CA GLY A 40 -14.42 23.01 15.38
C GLY A 40 -13.00 22.81 14.85
N GLN A 41 -12.04 23.60 15.35
CA GLN A 41 -10.62 23.33 15.11
C GLN A 41 -10.25 22.02 15.81
N VAL A 42 -10.33 20.91 15.06
CA VAL A 42 -9.66 19.67 15.43
C VAL A 42 -8.16 19.92 15.29
N ASN A 43 -7.52 20.06 16.44
CA ASN A 43 -6.16 20.51 16.64
C ASN A 43 -5.15 19.49 16.05
N GLY A 44 -4.85 19.61 14.75
CA GLY A 44 -3.82 18.83 14.05
C GLY A 44 -2.41 19.03 14.61
N SER A 45 -2.18 20.09 15.39
CA SER A 45 -0.94 20.34 16.14
C SER A 45 -0.72 19.32 17.27
N ASN A 46 -1.78 18.82 17.91
CA ASN A 46 -1.65 17.83 18.99
C ASN A 46 -1.23 16.45 18.46
N PHE A 47 -1.69 16.07 17.27
CA PHE A 47 -1.33 14.79 16.64
C PHE A 47 0.10 14.82 16.09
N ALA A 48 0.50 15.93 15.46
CA ALA A 48 1.88 16.13 15.02
C ALA A 48 2.88 16.10 16.19
N GLN A 49 2.52 16.65 17.35
CA GLN A 49 3.33 16.59 18.56
C GLN A 49 3.44 15.17 19.14
N GLN A 50 2.38 14.35 19.03
CA GLN A 50 2.40 12.96 19.51
C GLN A 50 3.29 12.06 18.64
N ILE A 51 3.29 12.26 17.31
CA ILE A 51 4.21 11.55 16.41
C ILE A 51 5.66 11.99 16.64
N GLN A 52 5.88 13.22 17.14
CA GLN A 52 7.22 13.70 17.46
C GLN A 52 7.80 13.13 18.75
N GLN A 53 6.97 12.85 19.74
CA GLN A 53 7.41 12.19 20.98
C GLN A 53 7.65 10.68 20.76
N ALA A 54 6.90 10.05 19.86
CA ALA A 54 7.06 8.63 19.54
C ALA A 54 8.38 8.30 18.82
N ARG A 55 8.98 9.25 18.09
CA ARG A 55 10.31 9.05 17.48
C ARG A 55 11.47 9.18 18.48
N GLU A 56 11.27 9.89 19.58
CA GLU A 56 12.33 10.16 20.57
C GLU A 56 12.58 8.97 21.52
N SER A 57 11.58 8.11 21.74
CA SER A 57 11.73 6.91 22.59
C SER A 57 12.36 5.71 21.90
N VAL A 58 12.61 5.77 20.59
CA VAL A 58 13.20 4.66 19.79
C VAL A 58 14.70 4.87 19.53
N GLN A 59 15.28 6.01 19.90
CA GLN A 59 16.68 6.38 19.65
C GLN A 59 17.65 5.90 20.77
N GLY A 60 17.49 4.65 21.24
CA GLY A 60 18.23 4.13 22.41
C GLY A 60 18.98 2.80 22.21
N THR A 61 19.13 2.29 20.99
CA THR A 61 19.94 1.09 20.72
C THR A 61 21.13 1.43 19.84
N ASP A 62 22.30 1.46 20.49
CA ASP A 62 23.64 1.72 19.95
C ASP A 62 24.09 0.59 19.01
N PRO A 63 24.33 0.83 17.70
CA PRO A 63 24.85 -0.17 16.78
C PRO A 63 26.39 -0.25 16.72
N SER A 64 27.11 0.25 17.72
CA SER A 64 28.57 0.48 17.67
C SER A 64 29.37 -0.45 18.56
N ARG A 65 29.01 -1.73 18.66
CA ARG A 65 29.90 -2.75 19.25
C ARG A 65 29.87 -4.03 18.42
N GLU A 66 31.08 -4.52 18.12
CA GLU A 66 31.42 -5.78 17.45
C GLU A 66 31.71 -5.72 15.94
N THR A 67 32.67 -4.87 15.53
CA THR A 67 33.64 -5.27 14.50
C THR A 67 34.86 -5.88 15.19
N GLN A 68 34.79 -7.17 15.50
CA GLN A 68 35.95 -7.96 15.91
C GLN A 68 36.28 -8.96 14.78
N SER A 69 37.26 -8.55 13.98
CA SER A 69 38.24 -9.36 13.25
C SER A 69 37.89 -10.84 13.00
N VAL A 70 37.44 -11.16 11.79
CA VAL A 70 37.59 -12.50 11.21
C VAL A 70 38.61 -12.42 10.07
N GLN A 71 39.74 -13.08 10.32
CA GLN A 71 40.86 -13.28 9.41
C GLN A 71 40.45 -14.21 8.26
N SER A 72 40.82 -13.82 7.04
CA SER A 72 41.05 -14.74 5.90
C SER A 72 42.24 -15.67 6.21
N PRO A 73 42.41 -16.87 5.59
CA PRO A 73 42.11 -17.15 4.19
C PRO A 73 41.55 -18.57 3.89
N GLY A 74 40.61 -18.65 2.94
CA GLY A 74 40.19 -19.91 2.32
C GLY A 74 40.09 -19.73 0.81
N ASN A 75 40.99 -20.37 0.08
CA ASN A 75 40.92 -20.52 -1.37
C ASN A 75 39.55 -21.10 -1.77
N VAL A 76 38.80 -20.35 -2.57
CA VAL A 76 37.74 -20.88 -3.44
C VAL A 76 37.93 -20.33 -4.85
N ASN A 77 39.10 -20.61 -5.43
CA ASN A 77 39.20 -20.76 -6.87
C ASN A 77 38.47 -22.06 -7.23
N GLU A 78 37.14 -22.03 -7.36
CA GLU A 78 36.32 -23.05 -8.02
C GLU A 78 34.83 -22.67 -7.94
N MET A 79 34.43 -21.75 -8.81
CA MET A 79 33.11 -21.77 -9.49
C MET A 79 33.07 -20.69 -10.57
N GLN A 80 34.01 -20.77 -11.51
CA GLN A 80 33.80 -20.27 -12.86
C GLN A 80 32.86 -21.25 -13.58
N ASN A 81 31.58 -21.18 -13.24
CA ASN A 81 30.49 -21.72 -14.05
C ASN A 81 29.30 -20.78 -13.87
N THR A 82 29.49 -19.54 -14.32
CA THR A 82 28.35 -18.71 -14.71
C THR A 82 27.75 -19.39 -15.93
N PRO A 83 26.54 -19.98 -15.85
CA PRO A 83 25.90 -20.50 -17.05
C PRO A 83 25.82 -19.38 -18.09
N PRO A 84 26.10 -19.68 -19.38
CA PRO A 84 26.14 -18.66 -20.40
C PRO A 84 24.74 -18.09 -20.58
N ASN A 85 24.64 -16.76 -20.56
CA ASN A 85 23.59 -16.01 -21.22
C ASN A 85 22.15 -16.41 -20.83
N GLN A 86 21.74 -16.12 -19.59
CA GLN A 86 20.33 -15.85 -19.36
C GLN A 86 20.03 -14.50 -20.03
N GLU A 87 19.54 -14.56 -21.27
CA GLU A 87 19.03 -13.42 -21.99
C GLU A 87 17.94 -12.79 -21.13
N VAL A 88 18.27 -11.65 -20.51
CA VAL A 88 17.28 -10.82 -19.85
C VAL A 88 16.25 -10.48 -20.93
N PRO A 89 14.96 -10.81 -20.75
CA PRO A 89 13.94 -10.55 -21.76
C PRO A 89 14.02 -9.10 -22.20
N SER A 90 13.87 -8.83 -23.49
CA SER A 90 13.87 -7.45 -23.96
C SER A 90 12.78 -6.69 -23.22
N PHE A 91 13.00 -5.40 -22.98
CA PHE A 91 11.99 -4.56 -22.35
C PHE A 91 10.65 -4.61 -23.11
N GLY A 92 10.69 -4.76 -24.44
CA GLY A 92 9.51 -5.00 -25.27
C GLY A 92 8.77 -6.28 -24.89
N ASP A 93 9.49 -7.39 -24.69
CA ASP A 93 8.93 -8.68 -24.30
C ASP A 93 8.32 -8.61 -22.89
N MET A 94 8.98 -7.91 -21.95
CA MET A 94 8.44 -7.68 -20.61
C MET A 94 7.18 -6.82 -20.65
N PHE A 95 7.14 -5.82 -21.54
CA PHE A 95 5.96 -4.97 -21.71
C PHE A 95 4.78 -5.72 -22.34
N GLU A 96 5.04 -6.50 -23.40
CA GLU A 96 4.02 -7.33 -24.03
C GLU A 96 3.45 -8.33 -23.01
N SER A 97 4.33 -8.96 -22.23
CA SER A 97 3.91 -9.85 -21.13
C SER A 97 3.08 -9.12 -20.08
N ALA A 98 3.46 -7.90 -19.69
CA ALA A 98 2.70 -7.09 -18.74
C ALA A 98 1.32 -6.68 -19.30
N PHE A 99 1.25 -6.29 -20.57
CA PHE A 99 -0.01 -5.97 -21.24
C PHE A 99 -0.95 -7.17 -21.29
N ASN A 100 -0.43 -8.33 -21.70
CA ASN A 100 -1.20 -9.57 -21.73
C ASN A 100 -1.71 -9.94 -20.34
N THR A 101 -0.88 -9.78 -19.31
CA THR A 101 -1.27 -10.02 -17.91
C THR A 101 -2.40 -9.10 -17.45
N VAL A 102 -2.37 -7.81 -17.81
CA VAL A 102 -3.46 -6.88 -17.47
C VAL A 102 -4.75 -7.28 -18.18
N ASN A 103 -4.67 -7.63 -19.47
CA ASN A 103 -5.81 -8.07 -20.25
C ASN A 103 -6.45 -9.35 -19.67
N GLU A 104 -5.62 -10.33 -19.30
CA GLU A 104 -6.07 -11.56 -18.63
C GLU A 104 -6.75 -11.26 -17.28
N ASN A 105 -6.13 -10.43 -16.43
CA ASN A 105 -6.72 -10.08 -15.13
C ASN A 105 -8.05 -9.33 -15.31
N GLN A 106 -8.16 -8.46 -16.32
CA GLN A 106 -9.39 -7.73 -16.65
C GLN A 106 -10.51 -8.67 -17.12
N GLN A 107 -10.19 -9.63 -18.00
CA GLN A 107 -11.15 -10.62 -18.48
C GLN A 107 -11.61 -11.54 -17.36
N ALA A 108 -10.68 -12.07 -16.56
CA ALA A 108 -10.99 -12.93 -15.42
C ALA A 108 -11.90 -12.21 -14.40
N ALA A 109 -11.61 -10.95 -14.09
CA ALA A 109 -12.45 -10.16 -13.19
C ALA A 109 -13.86 -9.92 -13.76
N SER A 110 -13.95 -9.62 -15.07
CA SER A 110 -15.24 -9.44 -15.74
C SER A 110 -16.06 -10.73 -15.79
N GLU A 111 -15.41 -11.87 -16.04
CA GLU A 111 -16.06 -13.17 -16.09
C GLU A 111 -16.57 -13.58 -14.71
N LEU A 112 -15.75 -13.43 -13.66
CA LEU A 112 -16.14 -13.73 -12.29
C LEU A 112 -17.30 -12.83 -11.84
N ALA A 113 -17.24 -11.52 -12.15
CA ALA A 113 -18.34 -10.60 -11.86
C ALA A 113 -19.63 -11.03 -12.55
N THR A 114 -19.56 -11.37 -13.84
CA THR A 114 -20.71 -11.85 -14.62
C THR A 114 -21.30 -13.13 -14.03
N ARG A 115 -20.46 -14.12 -13.71
CA ARG A 115 -20.90 -15.40 -13.13
C ARG A 115 -21.54 -15.20 -11.75
N TYR A 116 -20.98 -14.31 -10.94
CA TYR A 116 -21.55 -13.95 -9.65
C TYR A 116 -22.91 -13.24 -9.80
N GLU A 117 -23.04 -12.30 -10.72
CA GLU A 117 -24.32 -11.62 -11.03
C GLU A 117 -25.39 -12.61 -11.53
N MET A 118 -24.97 -13.65 -12.25
CA MET A 118 -25.84 -14.75 -12.69
C MET A 118 -26.22 -15.73 -11.55
N GLY A 119 -25.66 -15.56 -10.36
CA GLY A 119 -25.93 -16.40 -9.20
C GLY A 119 -25.23 -17.76 -9.24
N ASP A 120 -24.08 -17.88 -9.92
CA ASP A 120 -23.28 -19.11 -9.92
C ASP A 120 -22.84 -19.46 -8.49
N PRO A 121 -23.28 -20.58 -7.90
CA PRO A 121 -22.95 -20.96 -6.52
C PRO A 121 -21.47 -21.34 -6.34
N LYS A 122 -20.69 -21.42 -7.43
CA LYS A 122 -19.25 -21.70 -7.39
C LYS A 122 -18.39 -20.44 -7.34
N VAL A 123 -18.98 -19.25 -7.45
CA VAL A 123 -18.24 -17.98 -7.42
C VAL A 123 -18.69 -17.18 -6.21
N ASP A 124 -17.76 -16.95 -5.29
CA ASP A 124 -18.06 -16.16 -4.09
C ASP A 124 -17.73 -14.69 -4.32
N LEU A 125 -18.50 -13.79 -3.68
CA LEU A 125 -18.26 -12.35 -3.74
C LEU A 125 -16.82 -11.93 -3.37
N PRO A 126 -16.17 -12.50 -2.34
CA PRO A 126 -14.78 -12.17 -2.03
C PRO A 126 -13.81 -12.49 -3.18
N GLU A 127 -14.06 -13.56 -3.93
CA GLU A 127 -13.22 -13.94 -5.07
C GLU A 127 -13.34 -12.92 -6.21
N VAL A 128 -14.56 -12.49 -6.53
CA VAL A 128 -14.82 -11.41 -7.49
C VAL A 128 -14.11 -10.11 -7.05
N MET A 129 -14.23 -9.75 -5.78
CA MET A 129 -13.59 -8.54 -5.23
C MET A 129 -12.07 -8.60 -5.33
N ILE A 130 -11.46 -9.75 -5.03
CA ILE A 130 -10.02 -9.96 -5.17
C ILE A 130 -9.60 -9.86 -6.65
N ALA A 131 -10.36 -10.47 -7.56
CA ALA A 131 -10.06 -10.40 -8.99
C ALA A 131 -10.13 -8.95 -9.51
N LEU A 132 -11.16 -8.19 -9.12
CA LEU A 132 -11.29 -6.77 -9.46
C LEU A 132 -10.13 -5.93 -8.90
N GLN A 133 -9.73 -6.17 -7.64
CA GLN A 133 -8.58 -5.50 -7.04
C GLN A 133 -7.28 -5.83 -7.79
N LYS A 134 -7.06 -7.10 -8.14
CA LYS A 134 -5.88 -7.55 -8.90
C LYS A 134 -5.83 -6.87 -10.27
N SER A 135 -6.96 -6.79 -10.97
CA SER A 135 -7.08 -6.10 -12.26
C SER A 135 -6.73 -4.61 -12.11
N SER A 136 -7.28 -3.94 -11.10
CA SER A 136 -7.02 -2.51 -10.85
C SER A 136 -5.54 -2.22 -10.57
N VAL A 137 -4.91 -2.98 -9.67
CA VAL A 137 -3.49 -2.81 -9.35
C VAL A 137 -2.61 -3.09 -10.56
N SER A 138 -2.93 -4.13 -11.33
CA SER A 138 -2.18 -4.49 -12.55
C SER A 138 -2.26 -3.38 -13.61
N PHE A 139 -3.46 -2.82 -13.81
CA PHE A 139 -3.67 -1.70 -14.73
C PHE A 139 -2.92 -0.43 -14.29
N GLN A 140 -2.92 -0.13 -13.00
CA GLN A 140 -2.16 0.99 -12.44
C GLN A 140 -0.65 0.81 -12.70
N ALA A 141 -0.12 -0.38 -12.45
CA ALA A 141 1.28 -0.70 -12.74
C ALA A 141 1.60 -0.50 -14.23
N MET A 142 0.75 -1.00 -15.12
CA MET A 142 0.95 -0.84 -16.56
C MET A 142 0.89 0.63 -17.03
N THR A 143 0.03 1.44 -16.42
CA THR A 143 -0.02 2.87 -16.71
C THR A 143 1.32 3.55 -16.42
N GLN A 144 2.01 3.14 -15.34
CA GLN A 144 3.35 3.63 -15.05
C GLN A 144 4.35 3.22 -16.13
N VAL A 145 4.32 1.97 -16.58
CA VAL A 145 5.19 1.48 -17.67
C VAL A 145 4.93 2.26 -18.96
N ARG A 146 3.66 2.46 -19.32
CA ARG A 146 3.27 3.26 -20.49
C ARG A 146 3.84 4.67 -20.41
N ASN A 147 3.73 5.32 -19.26
CA ASN A 147 4.27 6.67 -19.08
C ASN A 147 5.79 6.69 -19.25
N LYS A 148 6.50 5.70 -18.68
CA LYS A 148 7.95 5.56 -18.84
C LYS A 148 8.37 5.31 -20.28
N MET A 149 7.60 4.53 -21.04
CA MET A 149 7.84 4.34 -22.48
C MET A 149 7.68 5.62 -23.29
N VAL A 150 6.63 6.39 -23.00
CA VAL A 150 6.41 7.68 -23.66
C VAL A 150 7.50 8.67 -23.31
N GLU A 151 7.97 8.69 -22.05
CA GLU A 151 9.12 9.49 -21.62
C GLU A 151 10.40 9.09 -22.36
N ALA A 152 10.75 7.80 -22.40
CA ALA A 152 11.95 7.30 -23.07
C ALA A 152 11.94 7.63 -24.58
N TYR A 153 10.79 7.52 -25.24
CA TYR A 153 10.66 7.93 -26.64
C TYR A 153 10.87 9.44 -26.83
N LYS A 154 10.30 10.26 -25.95
CA LYS A 154 10.52 11.72 -25.97
C LYS A 154 11.98 12.10 -25.69
N GLU A 155 12.66 11.36 -24.82
CA GLU A 155 14.07 11.59 -24.50
C GLU A 155 14.96 11.33 -25.73
N ILE A 156 14.70 10.25 -26.47
CA ILE A 156 15.40 9.98 -27.74
C ILE A 156 15.19 11.10 -28.77
N MET A 157 13.96 11.65 -28.86
CA MET A 157 13.67 12.77 -29.77
C MET A 157 14.34 14.09 -29.38
N ASN A 158 14.54 14.32 -28.07
CA ASN A 158 15.12 15.55 -27.55
C ASN A 158 16.64 15.48 -27.39
N MET A 159 17.27 14.33 -27.71
CA MET A 159 18.71 14.22 -27.75
C MET A 159 19.24 15.07 -28.91
N PRO A 160 20.05 16.11 -28.66
CA PRO A 160 20.68 16.85 -29.75
C PRO A 160 21.64 15.92 -30.49
N ILE A 161 21.51 15.89 -31.82
CA ILE A 161 22.48 15.28 -32.73
C ILE A 161 23.79 16.07 -32.77
#